data_AF-A0A382J7F6-F1
#
_entry.id   AF-A0A382J7F6-F1
#
_cell.length_a   1.000
_cell.length_b   1.000
_cell.length_c   1.000
_cell.angle_alpha   90.00
_cell.angle_beta   90.00
_cell.angle_gamma   90.00
#
_symmetry.space_group_name_H-M   'P 1'
#
loop_
_entity.id
_entity.type
_entity.pdbx_description
1 polymer ?
#
loop_
_entity_poly.entity_id
_entity_poly.type
_entity_poly.pdbx_seq_one_letter_code
_entity_poly.pdbx_strand_id
1 'polypeptide(L)'
;MIFSRAKRVLFLLRTYNDIDHITPVIWKTVTSGWPTFFLFVDKDYSEDYRIRFLEAHGAEKIRSISIEWYYKRVRNSIPLKLLQKVVDRLVAYSVGFIFVFCRGIDVIASEWSGPFGRARSEYFLRPAHLLQIPIFSLPHGY
;
A
#
# COMPACT_ATOMS: atom_id res chain seq x y z
N MET A 1 -29.25 4.77 -11.72
CA MET A 1 -28.29 4.37 -10.68
C MET A 1 -27.27 3.46 -11.33
N ILE A 2 -26.07 3.96 -11.65
CA ILE A 2 -25.00 3.12 -12.21
C ILE A 2 -24.44 2.33 -11.04
N PHE A 3 -24.69 1.03 -10.99
CA PHE A 3 -23.97 0.14 -10.08
C PHE A 3 -22.50 0.14 -10.50
N SER A 4 -21.70 0.99 -9.86
CA SER A 4 -20.24 0.93 -9.97
C SER A 4 -19.80 -0.46 -9.53
N ARG A 5 -19.13 -1.19 -10.41
CA ARG A 5 -18.50 -2.49 -10.07
C ARG A 5 -17.63 -2.29 -8.83
N ALA A 6 -17.77 -3.18 -7.85
CA ALA A 6 -16.95 -3.16 -6.64
C ALA A 6 -15.46 -3.12 -7.02
N LYS A 7 -14.75 -2.12 -6.50
CA LYS A 7 -13.34 -1.88 -6.78
C LYS A 7 -12.47 -2.57 -5.74
N ARG A 8 -11.37 -3.16 -6.18
CA ARG A 8 -10.33 -3.72 -5.29
C ARG A 8 -9.44 -2.59 -4.78
N VAL A 9 -9.57 -2.25 -3.50
CA VAL A 9 -8.86 -1.11 -2.89
C VAL A 9 -7.68 -1.61 -2.07
N LEU A 10 -6.51 -1.01 -2.27
CA LEU A 10 -5.30 -1.27 -1.48
C LEU A 10 -4.95 -0.05 -0.64
N PHE A 11 -4.92 -0.22 0.68
CA PHE A 11 -4.44 0.78 1.63
C PHE A 11 -2.97 0.53 2.00
N LEU A 12 -2.13 1.56 1.87
CA LEU A 12 -0.73 1.52 2.30
C LEU A 12 -0.61 2.22 3.66
N LEU A 13 -0.26 1.46 4.68
CA LEU A 13 -0.13 1.94 6.06
C LEU A 13 1.35 1.99 6.44
N ARG A 14 1.86 3.17 6.81
CA ARG A 14 3.27 3.38 7.16
C ARG A 14 3.48 3.50 8.66
N THR A 15 2.77 4.41 9.31
CA THR A 15 2.95 4.70 10.73
C THR A 15 1.69 4.43 11.54
N TYR A 16 1.85 4.48 12.86
CA TYR A 16 0.73 4.40 13.79
C TYR A 16 -0.30 5.53 13.55
N ASN A 17 0.16 6.70 13.13
CA ASN A 17 -0.69 7.85 12.83
C ASN A 17 -1.59 7.58 11.62
N ASP A 18 -1.04 6.94 10.58
CA ASP A 18 -1.80 6.51 9.42
C ASP A 18 -2.98 5.62 9.85
N ILE A 19 -2.79 4.73 10.83
CA ILE A 19 -3.85 3.82 11.30
C ILE A 19 -5.01 4.63 11.87
N ASP A 20 -4.74 5.66 12.68
CA ASP A 20 -5.80 6.46 13.29
C ASP A 20 -6.64 7.20 12.25
N HIS A 21 -5.96 7.81 11.29
CA HIS A 21 -6.61 8.61 10.24
C HIS A 21 -7.32 7.76 9.18
N ILE A 22 -6.77 6.59 8.85
CA ILE A 22 -7.23 5.78 7.72
C ILE A 22 -8.23 4.70 8.15
N THR A 23 -8.23 4.26 9.41
CA THR A 23 -9.15 3.20 9.90
C THR A 23 -10.62 3.46 9.55
N PRO A 24 -11.19 4.67 9.77
CA PRO A 24 -12.58 4.94 9.41
C PRO A 24 -12.85 4.77 7.91
N VAL A 25 -11.87 5.13 7.06
CA VAL A 25 -11.96 5.01 5.59
C VAL A 25 -11.91 3.55 5.17
N ILE A 26 -11.00 2.75 5.74
CA ILE A 26 -10.93 1.30 5.46
C ILE A 26 -12.24 0.63 5.87
N TRP A 27 -12.71 0.91 7.09
CA TRP A 27 -13.96 0.36 7.59
C TRP A 27 -15.14 0.70 6.69
N LYS A 28 -15.25 1.96 6.24
CA LYS A 28 -16.31 2.38 5.31
C LYS A 28 -16.20 1.66 3.96
N THR A 29 -14.99 1.45 3.45
CA THR A 29 -14.75 0.76 2.17
C THR A 29 -15.19 -0.70 2.24
N VAL A 30 -14.79 -1.39 3.32
CA VAL A 30 -15.15 -2.79 3.59
C VAL A 30 -16.66 -2.95 3.76
N THR A 31 -17.28 -2.12 4.61
CA THR A 31 -18.74 -2.16 4.87
C THR A 31 -19.59 -1.75 3.67
N SER A 32 -18.99 -1.06 2.69
CA SER A 32 -19.64 -0.76 1.40
C SER A 32 -19.51 -1.90 0.37
N GLY A 33 -18.96 -3.05 0.78
CA GLY A 33 -18.85 -4.27 -0.04
C GLY A 33 -17.70 -4.24 -1.05
N TRP A 34 -16.72 -3.35 -0.88
CA TRP A 34 -15.56 -3.28 -1.77
C TRP A 34 -14.45 -4.20 -1.23
N PRO A 35 -13.88 -5.11 -2.05
CA PRO A 35 -12.74 -5.90 -1.64
C PRO A 35 -11.59 -4.99 -1.20
N THR A 36 -11.24 -5.10 0.07
CA THR A 36 -10.33 -4.14 0.71
C THR A 36 -9.12 -4.88 1.24
N PHE A 37 -7.96 -4.43 0.78
CA PHE A 37 -6.66 -4.93 1.20
C PHE A 37 -5.90 -3.83 1.92
N PHE A 38 -5.06 -4.20 2.87
CA PHE A 38 -4.09 -3.26 3.45
C PHE A 38 -2.72 -3.90 3.57
N LEU A 39 -1.68 -3.08 3.48
CA LEU A 39 -0.29 -3.50 3.58
C LEU A 39 0.50 -2.51 4.42
N PHE A 40 1.28 -3.05 5.37
CA PHE A 40 2.26 -2.26 6.11
C PHE A 40 3.50 -2.01 5.26
N VAL A 41 3.75 -0.76 4.88
CA VAL A 41 4.90 -0.37 4.05
C VAL A 41 6.16 -0.07 4.87
N ASP A 42 6.04 -0.02 6.19
CA ASP A 42 7.17 0.21 7.09
C ASP A 42 7.11 -0.73 8.29
N LYS A 43 6.56 -0.27 9.42
CA LYS A 43 6.41 -1.05 10.65
C LYS A 43 5.12 -1.90 10.64
N ASP A 44 5.19 -3.09 11.22
CA ASP A 44 4.03 -3.97 11.39
C ASP A 44 3.25 -3.57 12.67
N TYR A 45 1.94 -3.38 12.52
CA TYR A 45 1.02 -3.02 13.60
C TYR A 45 -0.14 -4.01 13.74
N SER A 46 0.07 -5.28 13.40
CA SER A 46 -0.98 -6.33 13.48
C SER A 46 -1.57 -6.52 14.88
N GLU A 47 -0.82 -6.15 15.91
CA GLU A 47 -1.29 -6.25 17.30
C GLU A 47 -2.21 -5.09 17.70
N ASP A 48 -2.35 -4.05 16.86
CA ASP A 48 -3.25 -2.92 17.13
C ASP A 48 -4.73 -3.35 17.02
N TYR A 49 -5.53 -2.96 18.00
CA TYR A 49 -6.94 -3.33 18.06
C TYR A 49 -7.75 -2.84 16.84
N ARG A 50 -7.37 -1.71 16.22
CA ARG A 50 -8.02 -1.17 15.02
C ARG A 50 -7.75 -2.05 13.81
N ILE A 51 -6.53 -2.58 13.69
CA ILE A 51 -6.16 -3.51 12.63
C ILE A 51 -6.93 -4.81 12.78
N ARG A 52 -6.92 -5.39 13.99
CA ARG A 52 -7.72 -6.60 14.29
C ARG A 52 -9.22 -6.37 14.06
N PHE A 53 -9.72 -5.19 14.40
CA PHE A 53 -11.11 -4.78 14.12
C PHE A 53 -11.38 -4.75 12.61
N LEU A 54 -10.52 -4.14 11.80
CA LEU A 54 -10.67 -4.11 10.35
C LEU A 54 -10.62 -5.51 9.72
N GLU A 55 -9.69 -6.36 10.17
CA GLU A 55 -9.60 -7.76 9.73
C GLU A 55 -10.86 -8.55 10.08
N ALA A 56 -11.39 -8.39 11.30
CA ALA A 56 -12.64 -9.01 11.71
C ALA A 56 -13.86 -8.55 10.88
N HIS A 57 -13.79 -7.38 10.25
CA HIS A 57 -14.85 -6.87 9.36
C HIS A 57 -14.62 -7.21 7.88
N GLY A 58 -13.52 -7.88 7.53
CA GLY A 58 -13.25 -8.36 6.16
C GLY A 58 -12.17 -7.58 5.39
N ALA A 59 -11.43 -6.68 6.04
CA ALA A 59 -10.21 -6.14 5.43
C ALA A 59 -9.10 -7.21 5.42
N GLU A 60 -8.47 -7.46 4.28
CA GLU A 60 -7.42 -8.48 4.18
C GLU A 60 -6.02 -7.84 4.31
N LYS A 61 -5.23 -8.28 5.28
CA LYS A 61 -3.82 -7.95 5.35
C LYS A 61 -3.06 -8.69 4.25
N ILE A 62 -2.39 -7.93 3.37
CA ILE A 62 -1.56 -8.49 2.31
C ILE A 62 -0.08 -8.16 2.53
N ARG A 63 0.78 -9.04 2.02
CA ARG A 63 2.24 -8.89 2.08
C ARG A 63 2.88 -9.29 0.76
N SER A 64 4.03 -8.70 0.47
CA SER A 64 4.86 -9.06 -0.69
C SER A 64 6.21 -9.56 -0.19
N ILE A 65 6.36 -10.90 -0.14
CA ILE A 65 7.57 -11.56 0.36
C ILE A 65 8.80 -11.09 -0.42
N SER A 66 8.68 -10.97 -1.74
CA SER A 66 9.78 -10.56 -2.63
C SER A 66 10.23 -9.13 -2.36
N ILE A 67 9.28 -8.18 -2.21
CA ILE A 67 9.60 -6.79 -1.90
C ILE A 67 10.19 -6.67 -0.49
N GLU A 68 9.62 -7.40 0.48
CA GLU A 68 10.14 -7.42 1.85
C GLU A 68 11.57 -7.96 1.93
N TRP A 69 11.85 -9.06 1.22
CA TRP A 69 13.18 -9.65 1.15
C TRP A 69 14.18 -8.68 0.52
N TYR A 70 13.82 -8.09 -0.62
CA TYR A 70 14.65 -7.11 -1.30
C TYR A 70 14.96 -5.91 -0.38
N TYR A 71 13.93 -5.33 0.23
CA TYR A 71 14.06 -4.15 1.07
C TYR A 71 14.92 -4.39 2.32
N LYS A 72 14.79 -5.56 2.95
CA LYS A 72 15.52 -5.89 4.19
C LYS A 72 16.95 -6.38 3.96
N ARG A 73 17.18 -7.20 2.92
CA ARG A 73 18.49 -7.86 2.69
C ARG A 73 19.31 -7.22 1.58
N VAL A 74 18.71 -7.00 0.41
CA VAL A 74 19.46 -6.58 -0.79
C VAL A 74 19.72 -5.08 -0.76
N ARG A 75 18.68 -4.28 -0.51
CA ARG A 75 18.75 -2.82 -0.57
C ARG A 75 19.83 -2.22 0.34
N ASN A 76 20.06 -2.81 1.51
CA ASN A 76 21.07 -2.35 2.48
C ASN A 76 22.49 -2.77 2.10
N SER A 77 22.65 -3.74 1.20
CA SER A 77 23.94 -4.21 0.71
C SER A 77 24.50 -3.35 -0.42
N ILE A 78 23.72 -2.40 -0.96
CA ILE A 78 24.13 -1.51 -2.04
C ILE A 78 24.76 -0.24 -1.44
N PRO A 79 26.07 -0.03 -1.55
CA PRO A 79 26.74 1.09 -0.88
C PRO A 79 26.43 2.46 -1.52
N LEU A 80 26.18 2.47 -2.82
CA LEU A 80 25.94 3.69 -3.60
C LEU A 80 24.44 4.06 -3.59
N LYS A 81 24.09 5.18 -2.95
CA LYS A 81 22.70 5.68 -2.89
C LYS A 81 22.04 5.89 -4.27
N LEU A 82 22.81 6.29 -5.27
CA LEU A 82 22.29 6.45 -6.63
C LEU A 82 21.90 5.10 -7.25
N LEU A 83 22.78 4.10 -7.12
CA LEU A 83 22.52 2.75 -7.60
C LEU A 83 21.33 2.13 -6.86
N GLN A 84 21.25 2.33 -5.54
CA GLN A 84 20.12 1.90 -4.73
C GLN A 84 18.78 2.43 -5.28
N LYS A 85 18.70 3.72 -5.65
CA LYS A 85 17.50 4.31 -6.26
C LYS A 85 17.17 3.72 -7.63
N VAL A 86 18.18 3.37 -8.44
CA VAL A 86 17.98 2.72 -9.73
C VAL A 86 17.41 1.32 -9.54
N VAL A 87 17.99 0.54 -8.63
CA VAL A 87 17.51 -0.81 -8.31
C VAL A 87 16.11 -0.76 -7.68
N ASP A 88 15.85 0.18 -6.77
CA ASP A 88 14.53 0.41 -6.17
C ASP A 88 13.47 0.64 -7.26
N ARG A 89 13.82 1.42 -8.29
CA ARG A 89 12.95 1.68 -9.44
C ARG A 89 12.72 0.43 -10.30
N LEU A 90 13.76 -0.36 -10.56
CA LEU A 90 13.64 -1.62 -11.30
C LEU A 90 12.72 -2.61 -10.55
N VAL A 91 12.89 -2.74 -9.24
CA VAL A 91 12.04 -3.61 -8.40
C VAL A 91 10.59 -3.12 -8.39
N ALA A 92 10.37 -1.80 -8.31
CA ALA A 92 9.03 -1.23 -8.37
C ALA A 92 8.30 -1.56 -9.68
N TYR A 93 8.97 -1.40 -10.83
CA TYR A 93 8.36 -1.65 -12.14
C TYR A 93 8.35 -3.12 -12.57
N SER A 94 9.01 -4.01 -11.84
CA SER A 94 8.97 -5.46 -12.09
C SER A 94 8.09 -6.17 -11.07
N VAL A 95 8.63 -6.39 -9.86
CA VAL A 95 7.96 -7.10 -8.77
C VAL A 95 6.73 -6.35 -8.29
N GLY A 96 6.84 -5.02 -8.13
CA GLY A 96 5.71 -4.16 -7.75
C GLY A 96 4.59 -4.18 -8.79
N PHE A 97 4.95 -4.10 -10.08
CA PHE A 97 4.01 -4.22 -11.19
C PHE A 97 3.26 -5.55 -11.17
N ILE A 98 3.99 -6.66 -11.09
CA ILE A 98 3.38 -8.01 -11.02
C ILE A 98 2.43 -8.10 -9.83
N PHE A 99 2.84 -7.58 -8.67
CA PHE A 99 2.01 -7.60 -7.47
C PHE A 99 0.68 -6.86 -7.66
N VAL A 100 0.73 -5.63 -8.15
CA VAL A 100 -0.46 -4.78 -8.36
C VAL A 100 -1.36 -5.37 -9.45
N PHE A 101 -0.76 -5.82 -10.55
CA PHE A 101 -1.47 -6.37 -11.71
C PHE A 101 -2.14 -7.71 -11.39
N CYS A 102 -1.41 -8.69 -10.84
CA CYS A 102 -1.96 -10.02 -10.56
C CYS A 102 -3.04 -10.00 -9.46
N ARG A 103 -2.96 -9.07 -8.51
CA ARG A 103 -4.03 -8.87 -7.52
C ARG A 103 -5.22 -8.08 -8.08
N GLY A 104 -5.10 -7.50 -9.27
CA GLY A 104 -6.15 -6.71 -9.92
C GLY A 104 -6.57 -5.53 -9.06
N ILE A 105 -5.61 -4.79 -8.50
CA ILE A 105 -5.89 -3.62 -7.67
C ILE A 105 -6.44 -2.50 -8.57
N ASP A 106 -7.60 -1.95 -8.20
CA ASP A 106 -8.27 -0.90 -8.94
C ASP A 106 -8.02 0.50 -8.36
N VAL A 107 -7.68 0.59 -7.08
CA VAL A 107 -7.50 1.85 -6.34
C VAL A 107 -6.42 1.66 -5.29
N ILE A 108 -5.51 2.63 -5.14
CA ILE A 108 -4.57 2.68 -4.01
C ILE A 108 -4.85 3.92 -3.16
N ALA A 109 -4.89 3.75 -1.85
CA ALA A 109 -5.01 4.84 -0.89
C ALA A 109 -3.86 4.81 0.12
N SER A 110 -3.34 5.97 0.47
CA SER A 110 -2.28 6.11 1.48
C SER A 110 -2.36 7.47 2.17
N GLU A 111 -1.74 7.62 3.34
CA GLU A 111 -1.56 8.94 3.94
C GLU A 111 -0.60 9.78 3.08
N TRP A 112 -0.85 11.10 2.98
CA TRP A 112 0.01 12.00 2.24
C TRP A 112 1.44 12.01 2.80
N SER A 113 2.39 11.52 1.99
CA SER A 113 3.81 11.45 2.37
C SER A 113 4.78 11.81 1.23
N GLY A 114 4.25 12.30 0.10
CA GLY A 114 4.97 12.65 -1.13
C GLY A 114 4.40 11.92 -2.37
N PRO A 115 4.88 12.26 -3.58
CA PRO A 115 4.31 11.74 -4.84
C PRO A 115 4.41 10.21 -5.00
N PHE A 116 5.39 9.57 -4.36
CA PHE A 116 5.55 8.10 -4.32
C PHE A 116 5.60 7.56 -2.88
N GLY A 117 5.12 8.36 -1.93
CA GLY A 117 5.16 8.09 -0.50
C GLY A 117 6.56 7.88 0.07
N ARG A 118 6.66 7.13 1.18
CA ARG A 118 7.90 6.81 1.90
C ARG A 118 8.03 5.31 2.19
N ALA A 119 9.23 4.88 2.53
CA ALA A 119 9.57 3.47 2.81
C ALA A 119 9.19 2.58 1.61
N ARG A 120 8.44 1.50 1.82
CA ARG A 120 8.09 0.55 0.76
C ARG A 120 6.91 0.99 -0.11
N SER A 121 6.30 2.15 0.13
CA SER A 121 5.14 2.60 -0.66
C SER A 121 5.47 2.77 -2.14
N GLU A 122 6.70 3.18 -2.46
CA GLU A 122 7.09 3.47 -3.84
C GLU A 122 7.02 2.25 -4.76
N TYR A 123 7.20 1.04 -4.21
CA TYR A 123 7.11 -0.21 -4.96
C TYR A 123 5.67 -0.52 -5.41
N PHE A 124 4.67 0.13 -4.82
CA PHE A 124 3.26 -0.03 -5.19
C PHE A 124 2.71 1.20 -5.93
N LEU A 125 3.15 2.41 -5.54
CA LEU A 125 2.68 3.66 -6.13
C LEU A 125 3.23 3.90 -7.54
N ARG A 126 4.49 3.55 -7.81
CA ARG A 126 5.08 3.67 -9.16
C ARG A 126 4.39 2.79 -10.20
N PRO A 127 4.18 1.48 -9.98
CA PRO A 127 3.45 0.66 -10.94
C PRO A 127 1.99 1.06 -11.06
N ALA A 128 1.34 1.52 -9.98
CA ALA A 128 -0.01 2.05 -10.05
C ALA A 128 -0.12 3.28 -10.95
N HIS A 129 0.84 4.21 -10.85
CA HIS A 129 0.92 5.36 -11.74
C HIS A 129 1.15 4.94 -13.21
N LEU A 130 1.96 3.91 -13.46
CA LEU A 130 2.15 3.35 -14.81
C LEU A 130 0.86 2.73 -15.36
N LEU A 131 0.12 2.02 -14.52
CA LEU A 131 -1.16 1.38 -14.85
C LEU A 131 -2.34 2.34 -14.87
N GLN A 132 -2.12 3.64 -14.62
CA GLN A 132 -3.17 4.66 -14.48
C GLN A 132 -4.24 4.30 -13.43
N ILE A 133 -3.84 3.55 -12.40
CA ILE A 133 -4.69 3.23 -11.26
C ILE A 133 -4.85 4.52 -10.44
N PRO A 134 -6.08 4.91 -10.06
CA PRO A 134 -6.30 6.07 -9.20
C PRO A 134 -5.61 5.89 -7.84
N ILE A 135 -4.85 6.91 -7.45
CA ILE A 135 -4.13 6.99 -6.17
C ILE A 135 -4.76 8.12 -5.34
N PHE A 136 -5.33 7.79 -4.20
CA PHE A 136 -5.85 8.76 -3.24
C PHE A 136 -4.85 8.96 -2.11
N SER A 137 -4.38 10.19 -1.95
CA SER A 137 -3.55 10.57 -0.81
C SER A 137 -4.41 11.30 0.21
N LEU A 138 -4.66 10.65 1.35
CA LEU A 138 -5.51 11.18 2.40
C LEU A 138 -4.74 12.23 3.22
N PRO A 139 -5.34 13.38 3.53
CA PRO A 139 -4.70 14.40 4.33
C PRO A 139 -4.47 13.89 5.75
N HIS A 140 -3.39 14.35 6.37
CA HIS A 140 -3.21 14.24 7.80
C HIS A 140 -3.76 15.52 8.45
N GLY A 141 -4.52 15.40 9.53
CA GLY A 141 -5.00 16.56 10.28
C GLY A 141 -3.80 17.26 10.93
N TYR A 142 -3.60 18.53 10.62
CA TYR A 142 -2.63 19.41 11.30
C TYR A 142 -3.23 20.01 12.57
#